data_AF-A0A520QEN6-F1
#
_entry.id   AF-A0A520QEN6-F1
#
_cell.length_a   1.000
_cell.length_b   1.000
_cell.length_c   1.000
_cell.angle_alpha   90.00
_cell.angle_beta   90.00
_cell.angle_gamma   90.00
#
_symmetry.space_group_name_H-M   'P 1'
#
loop_
_entity.id
_entity.type
_entity.pdbx_description
1 polymer ?
#
loop_
_entity_poly.entity_id
_entity_poly.type
_entity_poly.pdbx_seq_one_letter_code
_entity_poly.pdbx_strand_id
1 'polypeptide(L)'
;MSDDPNLNLGVGGGQPPFLQRGPSLEEEEKAMRKGNTGVLIGGAVAALLAVVGLAVLLLSGDDGGEYRAIGQQINGMKTEHFDGFWTCALPGEALSGLRSDQDLRYAITKRARSNPRRYAEHVRQDCMVKLNEHGPALQQLIPPPDLADQLVSLETALNDLRTGWTEYLGEIESAEGYEEDTYRTEMNKIAKGWYDYRNVHGDLNDAIREKIQ
;
A
#
# COMPACT_ATOMS: atom_id res chain seq x y z
N MET A 1 31.15 -46.93 -1.78
CA MET A 1 30.74 -48.25 -1.28
C MET A 1 30.72 -48.19 0.23
N SER A 2 29.54 -47.90 0.76
CA SER A 2 29.08 -48.18 2.12
C SER A 2 27.56 -48.08 2.03
N ASP A 3 26.97 -49.24 1.79
CA ASP A 3 25.55 -49.53 1.90
C ASP A 3 25.19 -49.64 3.39
N ASP A 4 24.02 -49.12 3.78
CA ASP A 4 23.21 -49.66 4.88
C ASP A 4 21.78 -49.06 4.84
N PRO A 5 20.76 -49.77 5.37
CA PRO A 5 19.53 -50.07 4.64
C PRO A 5 18.23 -49.62 5.33
N ASN A 6 17.14 -49.72 4.57
CA ASN A 6 15.76 -49.99 4.99
C ASN A 6 15.31 -49.61 6.42
N LEU A 7 14.48 -48.56 6.51
CA LEU A 7 13.52 -48.39 7.60
C LEU A 7 12.11 -48.59 7.06
N ASN A 8 11.52 -49.71 7.49
CA ASN A 8 10.21 -50.22 7.14
C ASN A 8 9.09 -49.48 7.91
N LEU A 9 7.92 -49.57 7.29
CA LEU A 9 6.62 -48.96 7.55
C LEU A 9 6.03 -49.29 8.93
N GLY A 10 5.63 -48.23 9.64
CA GLY A 10 4.69 -48.29 10.76
C GLY A 10 3.33 -47.73 10.34
N VAL A 11 2.39 -48.66 10.09
CA VAL A 11 0.96 -48.40 9.85
C VAL A 11 0.29 -48.03 11.17
N GLY A 12 -0.27 -46.82 11.25
CA GLY A 12 -1.13 -46.37 12.35
C GLY A 12 -2.36 -45.67 11.78
N GLY A 13 -3.49 -46.37 11.80
CA GLY A 13 -4.78 -45.84 11.37
C GLY A 13 -5.37 -44.86 12.38
N GLY A 14 -5.89 -43.74 11.87
CA GLY A 14 -6.72 -42.78 12.59
C GLY A 14 -7.64 -42.10 11.57
N GLN A 15 -8.95 -42.14 11.83
CA GLN A 15 -10.03 -41.69 10.96
C GLN A 15 -9.87 -40.26 10.41
N PRO A 16 -10.26 -39.99 9.16
CA PRO A 16 -10.40 -38.63 8.68
C PRO A 16 -11.68 -37.98 9.27
N PRO A 17 -11.61 -36.75 9.78
CA PRO A 17 -12.81 -35.98 10.04
C PRO A 17 -13.48 -35.61 8.71
N PHE A 18 -14.79 -35.80 8.71
CA PHE A 18 -15.77 -35.46 7.68
C PHE A 18 -15.40 -34.21 6.87
N LEU A 19 -15.14 -34.40 5.57
CA LEU A 19 -15.15 -33.34 4.59
C LEU A 19 -16.58 -32.83 4.45
N GLN A 20 -16.85 -31.61 4.93
CA GLN A 20 -18.02 -30.86 4.53
C GLN A 20 -17.95 -30.65 3.02
N ARG A 21 -18.84 -31.34 2.31
CA ARG A 21 -19.11 -31.18 0.89
C ARG A 21 -19.65 -29.76 0.68
N GLY A 22 -18.79 -28.84 0.25
CA GLY A 22 -19.21 -27.54 -0.22
C GLY A 22 -20.17 -27.66 -1.40
N PRO A 23 -21.01 -26.64 -1.64
CA PRO A 23 -22.03 -26.67 -2.69
C PRO A 23 -21.40 -26.93 -4.07
N SER A 24 -22.08 -27.73 -4.89
CA SER A 24 -21.60 -28.06 -6.23
C SER A 24 -21.62 -26.82 -7.13
N LEU A 25 -20.55 -26.66 -7.93
CA LEU A 25 -20.34 -25.55 -8.90
C LEU A 25 -21.53 -25.31 -9.86
N GLU A 26 -22.40 -26.30 -10.03
CA GLU A 26 -23.62 -26.22 -10.85
C GLU A 26 -24.74 -25.37 -10.20
N GLU A 27 -24.75 -25.20 -8.87
CA GLU A 27 -25.67 -24.30 -8.16
C GLU A 27 -25.16 -22.85 -8.12
N GLU A 28 -23.84 -22.63 -8.14
CA GLU A 28 -23.26 -21.27 -8.22
C GLU A 28 -23.41 -20.66 -9.61
N GLU A 29 -23.33 -21.44 -10.68
CA GLU A 29 -23.55 -20.93 -12.05
C GLU A 29 -25.00 -20.52 -12.30
N LYS A 30 -25.96 -21.12 -11.57
CA LYS A 30 -27.39 -20.80 -11.67
C LYS A 30 -27.77 -19.54 -10.90
N ALA A 31 -26.99 -19.14 -9.89
CA ALA A 31 -27.17 -17.89 -9.17
C ALA A 31 -26.64 -16.68 -9.96
N MET A 32 -25.61 -16.85 -10.81
CA MET A 32 -25.04 -15.75 -11.61
C MET A 32 -25.78 -15.43 -12.90
N ARG A 33 -26.68 -16.31 -13.38
CA ARG A 33 -27.41 -16.10 -14.64
C ARG A 33 -28.80 -15.49 -14.51
N LYS A 34 -29.27 -15.17 -13.31
CA LYS A 34 -30.62 -14.64 -13.11
C LYS A 34 -30.61 -13.29 -12.39
N GLY A 35 -30.56 -12.21 -13.16
CA GLY A 35 -30.95 -10.89 -12.66
C GLY A 35 -30.00 -9.77 -13.03
N ASN A 36 -29.79 -9.55 -14.32
CA ASN A 36 -29.43 -8.23 -14.82
C ASN A 36 -30.60 -7.28 -14.48
N THR A 37 -30.31 -6.08 -13.95
CA THR A 37 -31.23 -4.98 -13.51
C THR A 37 -31.36 -4.82 -11.98
N GLY A 38 -30.36 -4.23 -11.30
CA GLY A 38 -30.51 -3.82 -9.89
C GLY A 38 -29.27 -3.34 -9.14
N VAL A 39 -28.06 -3.54 -9.69
CA VAL A 39 -26.80 -3.27 -8.96
C VAL A 39 -26.41 -1.79 -8.91
N LEU A 40 -27.04 -0.91 -9.71
CA LEU A 40 -26.70 0.52 -9.72
C LEU A 40 -27.30 1.35 -8.57
N ILE A 41 -28.15 0.76 -7.71
CA ILE A 41 -28.75 1.49 -6.57
C ILE A 41 -28.19 1.02 -5.21
N GLY A 42 -27.58 -0.18 -5.14
CA GLY A 42 -27.06 -0.74 -3.88
C GLY A 42 -25.75 -0.14 -3.38
N GLY A 43 -24.87 0.32 -4.29
CA GLY A 43 -23.55 0.86 -3.91
C GLY A 43 -23.61 2.17 -3.14
N ALA A 44 -24.54 3.06 -3.49
CA ALA A 44 -24.69 4.35 -2.83
C ALA A 44 -25.18 4.21 -1.37
N VAL A 45 -26.07 3.23 -1.10
CA VAL A 45 -26.64 3.01 0.24
C VAL A 45 -25.62 2.37 1.18
N ALA A 46 -24.77 1.47 0.70
CA ALA A 46 -23.71 0.86 1.51
C ALA A 46 -22.63 1.89 1.91
N ALA A 47 -22.23 2.77 0.99
CA ALA A 47 -21.31 3.87 1.29
C ALA A 47 -21.91 4.85 2.31
N LEU A 48 -23.19 5.21 2.17
CA LEU A 48 -23.87 6.10 3.12
C LEU A 48 -24.02 5.47 4.51
N LEU A 49 -24.33 4.18 4.60
CA LEU A 49 -24.44 3.46 5.87
C LEU A 49 -23.08 3.27 6.56
N ALA A 50 -21.99 3.13 5.81
CA ALA A 50 -20.64 3.13 6.38
C ALA A 50 -20.30 4.49 7.02
N VAL A 51 -20.64 5.59 6.34
CA VAL A 51 -20.43 6.96 6.87
C VAL A 51 -21.32 7.23 8.10
N VAL A 52 -22.59 6.83 8.07
CA VAL A 52 -23.52 7.00 9.21
C VAL A 52 -23.15 6.10 10.39
N GLY A 53 -22.72 4.86 10.13
CA GLY A 53 -22.26 3.94 11.17
C GLY A 53 -21.01 4.46 11.90
N LEU A 54 -20.08 5.07 11.17
CA LEU A 54 -18.91 5.73 11.75
C LEU A 54 -19.32 6.95 12.60
N ALA A 55 -20.27 7.75 12.13
CA ALA A 55 -20.77 8.93 12.85
C ALA A 55 -21.47 8.58 14.18
N VAL A 56 -22.23 7.47 14.24
CA VAL A 56 -22.87 7.01 15.50
C VAL A 56 -21.85 6.47 16.50
N LEU A 57 -20.77 5.84 16.02
CA LEU A 57 -19.69 5.35 16.88
C LEU A 57 -18.87 6.52 17.49
N LEU A 58 -18.73 7.63 16.75
CA LEU A 58 -18.09 8.87 17.22
C LEU A 58 -18.90 9.64 18.28
N LEU A 59 -20.22 9.47 18.33
CA LEU A 59 -21.07 10.17 19.32
C LEU A 59 -21.08 9.51 20.71
N SER A 60 -20.37 8.39 20.88
CA SER A 60 -20.32 7.62 22.13
C SER A 60 -19.14 8.05 23.02
N GLY A 61 -19.04 9.33 23.36
CA GLY A 61 -18.37 9.90 24.56
C GLY A 61 -16.92 9.51 24.93
N ASP A 62 -16.19 8.78 24.11
CA ASP A 62 -14.77 8.45 24.30
C ASP A 62 -13.95 9.31 23.34
N ASP A 63 -13.35 10.39 23.84
CA ASP A 63 -12.55 11.34 23.05
C ASP A 63 -11.40 10.64 22.29
N GLY A 64 -10.95 9.46 22.74
CA GLY A 64 -9.95 8.65 22.03
C GLY A 64 -10.47 7.89 20.81
N GLY A 65 -11.80 7.82 20.61
CA GLY A 65 -12.43 7.08 19.51
C GLY A 65 -12.11 7.65 18.14
N GLU A 66 -12.13 8.98 17.99
CA GLU A 66 -11.82 9.65 16.72
C GLU A 66 -10.34 9.49 16.32
N TYR A 67 -9.42 9.63 17.27
CA TYR A 67 -7.98 9.45 17.06
C TYR A 67 -7.65 8.01 16.66
N ARG A 68 -8.32 7.03 17.26
CA ARG A 68 -8.17 5.63 16.89
C ARG A 68 -8.65 5.36 15.46
N ALA A 69 -9.81 5.92 15.09
CA ALA A 69 -10.39 5.74 13.76
C ALA A 69 -9.52 6.39 12.67
N ILE A 70 -9.01 7.61 12.90
CA ILE A 70 -8.12 8.27 11.94
C ILE A 70 -6.77 7.56 11.83
N GLY A 71 -6.21 7.11 12.96
CA GLY A 71 -4.97 6.33 12.97
C GLY A 71 -5.10 5.03 12.18
N GLN A 72 -6.23 4.32 12.28
CA GLN A 72 -6.50 3.13 11.48
C GLN A 72 -6.56 3.45 9.98
N GLN A 73 -7.23 4.54 9.60
CA GLN A 73 -7.33 4.95 8.20
C GLN A 73 -5.97 5.35 7.61
N ILE A 74 -5.20 6.18 8.32
CA ILE A 74 -3.86 6.62 7.88
C ILE A 74 -2.92 5.42 7.71
N ASN A 75 -2.86 4.51 8.68
CA ASN A 75 -2.00 3.33 8.59
C ASN A 75 -2.47 2.33 7.51
N GLY A 76 -3.78 2.21 7.32
CA GLY A 76 -4.37 1.45 6.22
C GLY A 76 -3.92 1.99 4.87
N MET A 77 -4.09 3.29 4.63
CA MET A 77 -3.67 3.95 3.39
C MET A 77 -2.17 3.89 3.16
N LYS A 78 -1.33 4.02 4.20
CA LYS A 78 0.12 3.80 4.06
C LYS A 78 0.40 2.39 3.54
N THR A 79 -0.22 1.38 4.14
CA THR A 79 0.04 -0.02 3.77
C THR A 79 -0.45 -0.31 2.34
N GLU A 80 -1.66 0.14 2.00
CA GLU A 80 -2.29 -0.10 0.71
C GLU A 80 -1.61 0.66 -0.44
N HIS A 81 -1.34 1.96 -0.23
CA HIS A 81 -0.89 2.83 -1.30
C HIS A 81 0.62 3.10 -1.25
N PHE A 82 1.16 3.56 -0.12
CA PHE A 82 2.58 3.90 -0.04
C PHE A 82 3.47 2.66 -0.10
N ASP A 83 3.24 1.68 0.76
CA ASP A 83 4.01 0.43 0.76
C ASP A 83 3.69 -0.42 -0.49
N GLY A 84 2.45 -0.36 -0.97
CA GLY A 84 2.03 -0.97 -2.23
C GLY A 84 2.81 -0.42 -3.43
N PHE A 85 2.98 0.91 -3.52
CA PHE A 85 3.83 1.53 -4.53
C PHE A 85 5.25 0.98 -4.49
N TRP A 86 5.88 0.98 -3.32
CA TRP A 86 7.27 0.53 -3.18
C TRP A 86 7.45 -0.95 -3.46
N THR A 87 6.48 -1.79 -3.08
CA THR A 87 6.48 -3.22 -3.40
C THR A 87 6.38 -3.45 -4.91
N CYS A 88 5.60 -2.63 -5.62
CA CYS A 88 5.48 -2.67 -7.08
C CYS A 88 6.74 -2.16 -7.79
N ALA A 89 7.28 -1.02 -7.35
CA ALA A 89 8.42 -0.37 -7.98
C ALA A 89 9.74 -1.10 -7.68
N LEU A 90 9.86 -1.69 -6.49
CA LEU A 90 11.07 -2.35 -6.01
C LEU A 90 10.82 -3.84 -5.68
N PRO A 91 10.41 -4.67 -6.66
CA PRO A 91 10.04 -6.06 -6.40
C PRO A 91 11.23 -6.84 -5.81
N GLY A 92 11.00 -7.51 -4.68
CA GLY A 92 12.02 -8.30 -3.99
C GLY A 92 12.94 -7.52 -3.05
N GLU A 93 12.81 -6.18 -2.93
CA GLU A 93 13.42 -5.48 -1.79
C GLU A 93 12.55 -5.59 -0.55
N ALA A 94 13.18 -5.83 0.60
CA ALA A 94 12.53 -5.63 1.89
C ALA A 94 12.52 -4.14 2.22
N LEU A 95 11.35 -3.51 2.29
CA LEU A 95 11.22 -2.07 2.60
C LEU A 95 11.80 -1.71 3.97
N SER A 96 11.77 -2.63 4.93
CA SER A 96 12.41 -2.49 6.24
C SER A 96 13.95 -2.46 6.18
N GLY A 97 14.54 -2.95 5.08
CA GLY A 97 15.97 -2.89 4.78
C GLY A 97 16.41 -1.55 4.16
N LEU A 98 15.48 -0.75 3.64
CA LEU A 98 15.76 0.58 3.11
C LEU A 98 15.83 1.58 4.27
N ARG A 99 17.03 1.74 4.84
CA ARG A 99 17.26 2.56 6.05
C ARG A 99 17.81 3.95 5.75
N SER A 100 18.35 4.14 4.55
CA SER A 100 18.96 5.40 4.12
C SER A 100 18.56 5.77 2.70
N ASP A 101 18.74 7.05 2.38
CA ASP A 101 18.62 7.57 1.02
C ASP A 101 19.58 6.85 0.05
N GLN A 102 20.73 6.38 0.54
CA GLN A 102 21.68 5.64 -0.27
C GLN A 102 21.13 4.24 -0.62
N ASP A 103 20.52 3.54 0.34
CA ASP A 103 19.92 2.22 0.09
C ASP A 103 18.78 2.33 -0.92
N LEU A 104 17.93 3.34 -0.77
CA LEU A 104 16.83 3.62 -1.68
C LEU A 104 17.33 3.91 -3.10
N ARG A 105 18.32 4.82 -3.21
CA ARG A 105 18.91 5.17 -4.52
C ARG A 105 19.55 3.95 -5.18
N TYR A 106 20.29 3.15 -4.41
CA TYR A 106 20.87 1.92 -4.91
C TYR A 106 19.81 0.94 -5.42
N ALA A 107 18.72 0.73 -4.68
CA ALA A 107 17.63 -0.17 -5.07
C ALA A 107 16.94 0.25 -6.37
N ILE A 108 16.70 1.55 -6.55
CA ILE A 108 16.11 2.11 -7.78
C ILE A 108 17.12 1.97 -8.94
N THR A 109 18.35 2.45 -8.74
CA THR A 109 19.43 2.40 -9.75
C THR A 109 19.70 0.96 -10.22
N LYS A 110 19.73 -0.01 -9.32
CA LYS A 110 19.93 -1.43 -9.65
C LYS A 110 18.90 -1.93 -10.67
N ARG A 111 17.64 -1.49 -10.57
CA ARG A 111 16.56 -1.87 -11.48
C ARG A 111 16.63 -1.12 -12.80
N ALA A 112 16.77 0.20 -12.71
CA ALA A 112 16.84 1.06 -13.88
C ALA A 112 18.05 0.75 -14.79
N ARG A 113 19.20 0.35 -14.22
CA ARG A 113 20.42 -0.01 -14.99
C ARG A 113 20.22 -1.15 -15.99
N SER A 114 19.34 -2.10 -15.71
CA SER A 114 19.17 -3.28 -16.57
C SER A 114 18.38 -2.95 -17.85
N ASN A 115 17.34 -2.13 -17.72
CA ASN A 115 16.53 -1.65 -18.84
C ASN A 115 15.75 -0.39 -18.38
N PRO A 116 16.32 0.82 -18.55
CA PRO A 116 15.77 2.03 -17.95
C PRO A 116 14.39 2.34 -18.49
N ARG A 117 14.19 2.20 -19.80
CA ARG A 117 12.89 2.45 -20.45
C ARG A 117 11.80 1.50 -19.98
N ARG A 118 12.07 0.19 -19.93
CA ARG A 118 11.10 -0.80 -19.44
C ARG A 118 10.77 -0.59 -17.97
N TYR A 119 11.78 -0.24 -17.16
CA TYR A 119 11.57 0.09 -15.76
C TYR A 119 10.69 1.34 -15.61
N ALA A 120 10.96 2.38 -16.40
CA ALA A 120 10.17 3.62 -16.41
C ALA A 120 8.69 3.34 -16.75
N GLU A 121 8.47 2.57 -17.81
CA GLU A 121 7.14 2.19 -18.28
C GLU A 121 6.37 1.42 -17.20
N HIS A 122 6.99 0.39 -16.61
CA HIS A 122 6.42 -0.41 -15.52
C HIS A 122 6.02 0.47 -14.33
N VAL A 123 6.94 1.30 -13.82
CA VAL A 123 6.64 2.14 -12.65
C VAL A 123 5.51 3.13 -12.97
N ARG A 124 5.51 3.72 -14.16
CA ARG A 124 4.49 4.69 -14.56
C ARG A 124 3.11 4.07 -14.72
N GLN A 125 3.01 2.93 -15.39
CA GLN A 125 1.72 2.30 -15.72
C GLN A 125 1.14 1.56 -14.52
N ASP A 126 1.96 0.79 -13.80
CA ASP A 126 1.47 -0.19 -12.83
C ASP A 126 1.62 0.28 -11.38
N CYS A 127 2.66 1.06 -11.07
CA CYS A 127 2.98 1.41 -9.68
C CYS A 127 2.45 2.79 -9.29
N MET A 128 2.62 3.81 -10.15
CA MET A 128 2.26 5.20 -9.83
C MET A 128 0.78 5.40 -9.49
N VAL A 129 -0.10 4.52 -9.97
CA VAL A 129 -1.53 4.52 -9.59
C VAL A 129 -1.70 4.52 -8.07
N LYS A 130 -0.86 3.79 -7.32
CA LYS A 130 -0.94 3.73 -5.86
C LYS A 130 -0.65 5.06 -5.20
N LEU A 131 0.41 5.77 -5.61
CA LEU A 131 0.68 7.11 -5.09
C LEU A 131 -0.40 8.12 -5.53
N ASN A 132 -0.94 7.96 -6.74
CA ASN A 132 -1.98 8.83 -7.27
C ASN A 132 -3.33 8.67 -6.55
N GLU A 133 -3.67 7.47 -6.09
CA GLU A 133 -4.85 7.19 -5.27
C GLU A 133 -4.70 7.68 -3.83
N HIS A 134 -3.47 7.69 -3.30
CA HIS A 134 -3.20 8.07 -1.91
C HIS A 134 -3.53 9.53 -1.59
N GLY A 135 -3.18 10.46 -2.48
CA GLY A 135 -3.42 11.90 -2.26
C GLY A 135 -4.90 12.24 -2.07
N PRO A 136 -5.80 11.88 -3.01
CA PRO A 136 -7.23 12.07 -2.86
C PRO A 136 -7.83 11.35 -1.65
N ALA A 137 -7.25 10.23 -1.21
CA ALA A 137 -7.71 9.51 -0.03
C ALA A 137 -7.37 10.26 1.27
N LEU A 138 -6.17 10.85 1.37
CA LEU A 138 -5.79 11.73 2.49
C LEU A 138 -6.71 12.95 2.59
N GLN A 139 -7.04 13.58 1.46
CA GLN A 139 -7.90 14.78 1.41
C GLN A 139 -9.36 14.52 1.83
N GLN A 140 -9.79 13.27 1.83
CA GLN A 140 -11.12 12.88 2.30
C GLN A 140 -11.18 12.68 3.81
N LEU A 141 -10.03 12.62 4.49
CA LEU A 141 -9.99 12.56 5.94
C LEU A 141 -10.44 13.90 6.53
N ILE A 142 -11.23 13.81 7.59
CA ILE A 142 -11.59 14.96 8.42
C ILE A 142 -10.82 14.80 9.73
N PRO A 143 -9.63 15.39 9.87
CA PRO A 143 -8.84 15.26 11.08
C PRO A 143 -9.41 16.08 12.24
N PRO A 144 -9.21 15.64 13.49
CA PRO A 144 -9.28 16.51 14.64
C PRO A 144 -8.44 17.79 14.41
N PRO A 145 -8.87 18.97 14.91
CA PRO A 145 -8.22 20.25 14.59
C PRO A 145 -6.72 20.31 14.89
N ASP A 146 -6.25 19.57 15.88
CA ASP A 146 -4.86 19.51 16.31
C ASP A 146 -3.98 18.56 15.46
N LEU A 147 -4.57 17.76 14.57
CA LEU A 147 -3.87 16.93 13.59
C LEU A 147 -3.89 17.50 12.17
N ALA A 148 -4.59 18.62 11.94
CA ALA A 148 -4.79 19.18 10.62
C ALA A 148 -3.46 19.55 9.93
N ASP A 149 -2.54 20.19 10.64
CA ASP A 149 -1.25 20.63 10.09
C ASP A 149 -0.35 19.45 9.72
N GLN A 150 -0.38 18.37 10.51
CA GLN A 150 0.37 17.13 10.25
C GLN A 150 -0.19 16.41 9.03
N LEU A 151 -1.51 16.39 8.85
CA LEU A 151 -2.12 15.82 7.64
C LEU A 151 -1.73 16.61 6.38
N VAL A 152 -1.75 17.94 6.43
CA VAL A 152 -1.29 18.80 5.32
C VAL A 152 0.19 18.56 5.00
N SER A 153 1.01 18.39 6.04
CA SER A 153 2.43 18.06 5.88
C SER A 153 2.63 16.71 5.21
N LEU A 154 1.80 15.71 5.54
CA LEU A 154 1.84 14.38 4.94
C LEU A 154 1.45 14.42 3.46
N GLU A 155 0.40 15.19 3.12
CA GLU A 155 -0.02 15.42 1.73
C GLU A 155 1.08 16.11 0.91
N THR A 156 1.75 17.10 1.50
CA THR A 156 2.85 17.81 0.84
C THR A 156 4.02 16.85 0.55
N ALA A 157 4.46 16.08 1.55
CA ALA A 157 5.53 15.10 1.38
C ALA A 157 5.18 14.04 0.32
N LEU A 158 3.92 13.58 0.28
CA LEU A 158 3.43 12.66 -0.74
C LEU A 158 3.46 13.28 -2.15
N ASN A 159 3.05 14.54 -2.29
CA ASN A 159 3.06 15.23 -3.58
C ASN A 159 4.49 15.53 -4.08
N ASP A 160 5.41 15.87 -3.18
CA ASP A 160 6.83 16.01 -3.50
C ASP A 160 7.41 14.69 -4.02
N LEU A 161 7.08 13.57 -3.36
CA LEU A 161 7.48 12.24 -3.80
C LEU A 161 6.92 11.89 -5.19
N ARG A 162 5.62 12.13 -5.43
CA ARG A 162 4.98 11.91 -6.74
C ARG A 162 5.62 12.72 -7.85
N THR A 163 5.96 13.98 -7.55
CA THR A 163 6.62 14.89 -8.49
C THR A 163 8.01 14.38 -8.85
N GLY A 164 8.82 14.03 -7.84
CA GLY A 164 10.15 13.46 -8.05
C GLY A 164 10.13 12.19 -8.90
N TRP A 165 9.15 11.30 -8.68
CA TRP A 165 8.96 10.13 -9.53
C TRP A 165 8.55 10.48 -10.95
N THR A 166 7.61 11.40 -11.13
CA THR A 166 7.13 11.79 -12.46
C THR A 166 8.26 12.35 -13.32
N GLU A 167 9.07 13.24 -12.73
CA GLU A 167 10.25 13.82 -13.39
C GLU A 167 11.30 12.74 -13.70
N TYR A 168 11.70 11.94 -12.72
CA TYR A 168 12.67 10.85 -12.90
C TYR A 168 12.26 9.91 -14.04
N LEU A 169 11.00 9.46 -14.04
CA LEU A 169 10.47 8.54 -15.05
C LEU A 169 10.44 9.17 -16.45
N GLY A 170 10.20 10.49 -16.54
CA GLY A 170 10.28 11.21 -17.82
C GLY A 170 11.69 11.17 -18.40
N GLU A 171 12.70 11.41 -17.56
CA GLU A 171 14.11 11.40 -17.96
C GLU A 171 14.58 9.99 -18.38
N ILE A 172 14.34 8.97 -17.54
CA ILE A 172 14.85 7.62 -17.81
C ILE A 172 14.16 6.90 -18.98
N GLU A 173 12.92 7.27 -19.33
CA GLU A 173 12.21 6.68 -20.47
C GLU A 173 12.83 7.07 -21.82
N SER A 174 13.34 8.29 -21.91
CA SER A 174 13.97 8.84 -23.12
C SER A 174 15.44 8.44 -23.28
N ALA A 175 16.02 7.78 -22.28
CA ALA A 175 17.44 7.52 -22.20
C ALA A 175 17.89 6.33 -23.06
N GLU A 176 19.02 6.48 -23.75
CA GLU A 176 19.68 5.39 -24.50
C GLU A 176 20.47 4.44 -23.58
N GLY A 177 20.76 4.87 -22.34
CA GLY A 177 21.49 4.11 -21.33
C GLY A 177 21.30 4.72 -19.93
N TYR A 178 21.72 4.02 -18.88
CA TYR A 178 21.58 4.50 -17.50
C TYR A 178 22.91 5.00 -16.94
N GLU A 179 23.04 6.30 -16.78
CA GLU A 179 24.16 6.95 -16.08
C GLU A 179 23.67 7.58 -14.78
N GLU A 180 24.16 7.11 -13.63
CA GLU A 180 23.64 7.49 -12.32
C GLU A 180 23.77 8.99 -12.03
N ASP A 181 24.87 9.61 -12.45
CA ASP A 181 25.11 11.04 -12.25
C ASP A 181 24.11 11.92 -13.02
N THR A 182 23.57 11.43 -14.14
CA THR A 182 22.57 12.14 -14.94
C THR A 182 21.26 12.29 -14.17
N TYR A 183 20.85 11.28 -13.40
CA TYR A 183 19.57 11.26 -12.68
C TYR A 183 19.67 11.64 -11.21
N ARG A 184 20.85 12.10 -10.77
CA ARG A 184 21.14 12.35 -9.35
C ARG A 184 20.18 13.37 -8.73
N THR A 185 19.77 14.38 -9.49
CA THR A 185 18.87 15.43 -9.01
C THR A 185 17.48 14.88 -8.70
N GLU A 186 16.90 14.13 -9.64
CA GLU A 186 15.57 13.55 -9.54
C GLU A 186 15.55 12.44 -8.47
N MET A 187 16.62 11.65 -8.42
CA MET A 187 16.81 10.62 -7.38
C MET A 187 16.90 11.24 -5.97
N ASN A 188 17.51 12.42 -5.83
CA ASN A 188 17.51 13.13 -4.54
C ASN A 188 16.12 13.65 -4.18
N LYS A 189 15.31 14.10 -5.16
CA LYS A 189 13.91 14.48 -4.91
C LYS A 189 13.09 13.29 -4.42
N ILE A 190 13.23 12.13 -5.06
CA ILE A 190 12.56 10.88 -4.64
C ILE A 190 12.99 10.50 -3.22
N ALA A 191 14.30 10.51 -2.93
CA ALA A 191 14.81 10.14 -1.61
C ALA A 191 14.31 11.09 -0.52
N LYS A 192 14.36 12.40 -0.77
CA LYS A 192 13.82 13.41 0.13
C LYS A 192 12.32 13.20 0.37
N GLY A 193 11.51 13.07 -0.68
CA GLY A 193 10.06 12.88 -0.54
C GLY A 193 9.70 11.59 0.21
N TRP A 194 10.46 10.51 0.00
CA TRP A 194 10.30 9.27 0.75
C TRP A 194 10.63 9.43 2.24
N TYR A 195 11.74 10.10 2.55
CA TYR A 195 12.18 10.35 3.93
C TYR A 195 11.19 11.26 4.66
N ASP A 196 10.79 12.38 4.04
CA ASP A 196 9.85 13.33 4.61
C ASP A 196 8.49 12.68 4.88
N TYR A 197 7.98 11.89 3.92
CA TYR A 197 6.72 11.17 4.12
C TYR A 197 6.81 10.24 5.33
N ARG A 198 7.90 9.48 5.47
CA ARG A 198 8.08 8.54 6.59
C ARG A 198 8.14 9.25 7.94
N ASN A 199 8.84 10.37 8.02
CA ASN A 199 8.96 11.14 9.25
C ASN A 199 7.61 11.74 9.64
N VAL A 200 6.96 12.46 8.71
CA VAL A 200 5.66 13.09 8.99
C VAL A 200 4.60 12.04 9.35
N HIS A 201 4.59 10.89 8.67
CA HIS A 201 3.72 9.78 9.05
C HIS A 201 4.04 9.22 10.45
N GLY A 202 5.31 9.15 10.82
CA GLY A 202 5.76 8.77 12.16
C GLY A 202 5.25 9.74 13.22
N ASP A 203 5.52 11.04 13.03
CA ASP A 203 5.12 12.14 13.92
C ASP A 203 3.60 12.18 14.10
N LEU A 204 2.83 12.01 13.01
CA LEU A 204 1.38 11.94 13.04
C LEU A 204 0.88 10.74 13.88
N ASN A 205 1.51 9.58 13.75
CA ASN A 205 1.16 8.42 14.57
C ASN A 205 1.55 8.57 16.04
N ASP A 206 2.64 9.27 16.33
CA ASP A 206 3.04 9.60 17.70
C ASP A 206 2.00 10.54 18.33
N ALA A 207 1.60 11.61 17.62
CA ALA A 207 0.56 12.54 18.06
C ALA A 207 -0.79 11.84 18.29
N ILE A 208 -1.20 10.92 17.40
CA ILE A 208 -2.41 10.11 17.59
C ILE A 208 -2.30 9.23 18.84
N ARG A 209 -1.14 8.59 19.07
CA ARG A 209 -0.92 7.71 20.22
C ARG A 209 -0.97 8.46 21.54
N GLU A 210 -0.51 9.70 21.60
CA GLU A 210 -0.60 10.55 22.79
C GLU A 210 -2.05 10.87 23.19
N LYS A 211 -2.97 10.90 22.23
CA LYS A 211 -4.39 11.24 22.46
C LYS A 211 -5.26 10.06 22.85
N ILE A 212 -4.78 8.84 22.63
CA ILE A 212 -5.51 7.60 22.93
C ILE A 212 -5.19 7.08 24.35
N GLN A 213 -4.12 7.56 24.98
CA GLN A 213 -3.70 7.17 26.33
C GLN A 213 -4.51 7.88 27.41
#